data_AF-A0A1Q7ARV2-F1
#
_entry.id   AF-A0A1Q7ARV2-F1
#
_cell.length_a   1.000
_cell.length_b   1.000
_cell.length_c   1.000
_cell.angle_alpha   90.00
_cell.angle_beta   90.00
_cell.angle_gamma   90.00
#
_symmetry.space_group_name_H-M   'P 1'
#
loop_
_entity.id
_entity.type
_entity.pdbx_description
1 polymer ?
#
loop_
_entity_poly.entity_id
_entity_poly.type
_entity_poly.pdbx_seq_one_letter_code
_entity_poly.pdbx_strand_id
1 'polypeptide(L)'
;MSLARARAVAIVGVLMLATLVLVVVAIVRDKQSSASYADGGCKPGDIRITVNPLPAPANIKVNVYNGTGEPNPDLRKRPAQPAIHQVPDLGGTVAENLRNREFKVDKVEQRPDKFDGTARLAYGPRAVAAATVVQAYFLGHTERGGFDLRRTDDVVDVTLGSAFKKLAS
;
A
#
# COMPACT_ATOMS: atom_id res chain seq x y z
N MET A 1 63.22 14.25 7.94
CA MET A 1 61.91 13.70 8.39
C MET A 1 62.17 12.34 9.02
N SER A 2 61.65 12.03 10.22
CA SER A 2 61.91 10.72 10.83
C SER A 2 61.26 9.61 10.00
N LEU A 3 61.91 8.44 9.93
CA LEU A 3 61.45 7.27 9.16
C LEU A 3 60.00 6.87 9.52
N ALA A 4 59.60 7.11 10.78
CA ALA A 4 58.24 6.90 11.28
C ALA A 4 57.21 7.86 10.64
N ARG A 5 57.55 9.14 10.45
CA ARG A 5 56.67 10.13 9.81
C ARG A 5 56.48 9.83 8.32
N ALA A 6 57.53 9.36 7.63
CA ALA A 6 57.42 8.97 6.22
C ALA A 6 56.49 7.76 6.02
N ARG A 7 56.60 6.74 6.89
CA ARG A 7 55.71 5.56 6.86
C ARG A 7 54.26 5.91 7.16
N ALA A 8 54.03 6.78 8.14
CA ALA A 8 52.67 7.23 8.48
C ALA A 8 51.99 7.94 7.30
N VAL A 9 52.70 8.85 6.61
CA VAL A 9 52.15 9.54 5.43
C VAL A 9 51.84 8.56 4.29
N ALA A 10 52.69 7.56 4.07
CA ALA A 10 52.44 6.54 3.05
C ALA A 10 51.17 5.71 3.35
N ILE A 11 50.98 5.29 4.61
CA ILE A 11 49.80 4.53 5.02
C ILE A 11 48.52 5.37 4.88
N VAL A 12 48.54 6.63 5.33
CA VAL A 12 47.39 7.54 5.20
C VAL A 12 47.04 7.79 3.72
N GLY A 13 48.04 7.95 2.85
CA GLY A 13 47.84 8.09 1.41
C GLY A 13 47.15 6.88 0.79
N VAL A 14 47.60 5.66 1.15
CA VAL A 14 46.98 4.41 0.66
C VAL A 14 45.54 4.27 1.16
N LEU A 15 45.28 4.59 2.43
CA LEU A 15 43.93 4.53 3.00
C LEU A 15 42.97 5.52 2.32
N MET A 16 43.43 6.74 2.03
CA MET A 16 42.63 7.71 1.27
C MET A 16 42.29 7.21 -0.12
N LEU A 17 43.26 6.61 -0.81
CA LEU A 17 43.07 6.09 -2.16
C LEU A 17 42.11 4.90 -2.18
N ALA A 18 42.25 3.98 -1.22
CA ALA A 18 41.33 2.86 -1.05
C ALA A 18 39.89 3.33 -0.73
N THR A 19 39.75 4.36 0.12
CA THR A 19 38.45 4.94 0.45
C THR A 19 37.80 5.57 -0.78
N LEU A 20 38.57 6.32 -1.57
CA LEU A 20 38.07 6.98 -2.79
C LEU A 20 37.60 5.97 -3.83
N VAL A 21 38.36 4.89 -4.04
CA VAL A 21 37.95 3.78 -4.91
C VAL A 21 36.66 3.13 -4.41
N LEU A 22 36.55 2.88 -3.10
CA LEU A 22 35.35 2.27 -2.52
C LEU A 22 34.11 3.15 -2.71
N VAL A 23 34.22 4.46 -2.53
CA VAL A 23 33.12 5.41 -2.75
C VAL A 23 32.68 5.40 -4.21
N VAL A 24 33.61 5.43 -5.17
CA VAL A 24 33.27 5.38 -6.60
C VAL A 24 32.58 4.06 -6.96
N VAL A 25 33.10 2.93 -6.48
CA VAL A 25 32.47 1.61 -6.71
C VAL A 25 31.09 1.54 -6.08
N ALA A 26 30.91 2.10 -4.88
CA ALA A 26 29.62 2.16 -4.22
C ALA A 26 28.61 2.98 -5.04
N ILE A 27 28.98 4.16 -5.54
CA ILE A 27 28.11 5.00 -6.37
C ILE A 27 27.77 4.30 -7.70
N VAL A 28 28.75 3.72 -8.39
CA VAL A 28 28.52 3.08 -9.70
C VAL A 28 27.71 1.78 -9.57
N ARG A 29 27.92 1.01 -8.50
CA ARG A 29 27.16 -0.21 -8.22
C ARG A 29 25.83 0.06 -7.53
N ASP A 30 25.55 1.30 -7.14
CA ASP A 30 24.27 1.66 -6.58
C ASP A 30 23.18 1.60 -7.66
N LYS A 31 22.51 0.45 -7.70
CA LYS A 31 21.37 0.19 -8.58
C LYS A 31 20.12 0.99 -8.18
N GLN A 32 20.12 1.70 -7.05
CA GLN A 32 19.00 2.56 -6.67
C GLN A 32 18.95 3.82 -7.55
N SER A 33 20.10 4.35 -7.99
CA SER A 33 20.19 5.54 -8.84
C SER A 33 19.70 5.33 -10.27
N SER A 34 19.76 4.10 -10.78
CA SER A 34 19.31 3.71 -12.12
C SER A 34 17.91 3.10 -12.15
N ALA A 35 17.22 3.02 -11.01
CA ALA A 35 15.78 2.76 -10.94
C ALA A 35 14.99 4.01 -11.38
N SER A 36 15.36 4.65 -12.49
CA SER A 36 14.48 5.58 -13.17
C SER A 36 13.40 4.73 -13.84
N TYR A 37 12.23 4.65 -13.19
CA TYR A 37 11.01 4.07 -13.76
C TYR A 37 10.54 4.76 -15.05
N ALA A 38 11.25 5.79 -15.53
CA ALA A 38 10.85 6.65 -16.63
C ALA A 38 11.55 6.37 -17.97
N ASP A 39 12.80 5.85 -17.99
CA ASP A 39 13.61 5.90 -19.22
C ASP A 39 13.90 4.55 -19.92
N GLY A 40 13.36 3.42 -19.43
CA GLY A 40 13.67 2.11 -20.05
C GLY A 40 12.61 1.02 -20.01
N GLY A 41 11.37 1.29 -19.58
CA GLY A 41 10.50 0.22 -19.07
C GLY A 41 9.31 -0.23 -19.92
N CYS A 42 8.70 0.65 -20.71
CA CYS A 42 7.39 0.35 -21.31
C CYS A 42 7.44 0.42 -22.84
N LYS A 43 7.01 -0.66 -23.50
CA LYS A 43 6.81 -0.71 -24.95
C LYS A 43 5.58 0.14 -25.33
N PRO A 44 5.51 0.64 -26.56
CA PRO A 44 4.27 1.25 -27.08
C PRO A 44 3.09 0.29 -26.93
N GLY A 45 2.03 0.73 -26.25
CA GLY A 45 0.84 -0.08 -25.94
C GLY A 45 0.74 -0.57 -24.49
N ASP A 46 1.80 -0.45 -23.70
CA ASP A 46 1.76 -0.79 -22.27
C ASP A 46 0.92 0.23 -21.49
N ILE A 47 0.16 -0.27 -20.50
CA ILE A 47 -0.70 0.58 -19.65
C ILE A 47 0.19 1.35 -18.69
N ARG A 48 0.26 2.67 -18.88
CA ARG A 48 1.01 3.56 -17.98
C ARG A 48 0.30 3.69 -16.64
N ILE A 49 1.00 3.32 -15.57
CA ILE A 49 0.51 3.45 -14.20
C ILE A 49 1.30 4.58 -13.53
N THR A 50 0.59 5.64 -13.11
CA THR A 50 1.19 6.72 -12.35
C THR A 50 1.07 6.42 -10.86
N VAL A 51 2.20 6.22 -10.18
CA VAL A 51 2.26 5.96 -8.72
C VAL A 51 2.84 7.10 -7.90
N ASN A 52 3.27 8.19 -8.55
CA ASN A 52 3.81 9.39 -7.91
C ASN A 52 3.16 10.66 -8.49
N PRO A 53 2.65 11.59 -7.66
CA PRO A 53 2.51 11.49 -6.19
C PRO A 53 1.42 10.48 -5.77
N LEU A 54 1.52 9.97 -4.54
CA LEU A 54 0.43 9.21 -3.95
C LEU A 54 -0.77 10.15 -3.68
N PRO A 55 -2.01 9.74 -4.01
CA PRO A 55 -3.17 10.58 -3.80
C PRO A 55 -3.48 10.75 -2.31
N ALA A 56 -3.95 11.94 -1.92
CA ALA A 56 -4.50 12.16 -0.59
C ALA A 56 -5.79 11.34 -0.39
N PRO A 57 -6.13 10.90 0.84
CA PRO A 57 -7.36 10.15 1.13
C PRO A 57 -8.64 10.78 0.57
N ALA A 58 -8.77 12.11 0.64
CA ALA A 58 -9.86 12.90 0.05
C ALA A 58 -10.09 12.68 -1.46
N ASN A 59 -9.11 12.15 -2.17
CA ASN A 59 -9.18 11.87 -3.60
C ASN A 59 -9.30 10.39 -3.94
N ILE A 60 -9.44 9.52 -2.92
CA ILE A 60 -9.51 8.08 -3.09
C ILE A 60 -10.94 7.60 -2.88
N LYS A 61 -11.50 6.94 -3.91
CA LYS A 61 -12.79 6.27 -3.84
C LYS A 61 -12.61 4.83 -3.38
N VAL A 62 -13.41 4.43 -2.40
CA VAL A 62 -13.35 3.09 -1.79
C VAL A 62 -14.74 2.49 -1.70
N ASN A 63 -14.86 1.22 -2.07
CA ASN A 63 -16.00 0.38 -1.72
C ASN A 63 -15.60 -0.56 -0.59
N VAL A 64 -16.46 -0.76 0.41
CA VAL A 64 -16.21 -1.64 1.53
C VAL A 64 -17.19 -2.81 1.50
N TYR A 65 -16.65 -4.00 1.31
CA TYR A 65 -17.38 -5.26 1.31
C TYR A 65 -17.06 -6.05 2.57
N ASN A 66 -18.08 -6.45 3.32
CA ASN A 66 -17.88 -7.37 4.43
C ASN A 66 -17.99 -8.83 3.94
N GLY A 67 -16.85 -9.53 3.96
CA GLY A 67 -16.70 -10.90 3.47
C GLY A 67 -16.51 -11.97 4.54
N THR A 68 -16.67 -11.64 5.82
CA THR A 68 -16.51 -12.58 6.94
C THR A 68 -17.54 -13.71 6.97
N GLY A 69 -18.60 -13.63 6.15
CA GLY A 69 -19.66 -14.66 6.08
C GLY A 69 -20.58 -14.70 7.30
N GLU A 70 -20.22 -14.07 8.42
CA GLU A 70 -21.03 -13.96 9.63
C GLU A 70 -21.46 -12.50 9.87
N PRO A 71 -22.77 -12.24 10.11
CA PRO A 71 -23.16 -10.97 10.72
C PRO A 71 -22.51 -10.90 12.10
N ASN A 72 -21.74 -9.83 12.36
CA ASN A 72 -21.01 -9.64 13.62
C ASN A 72 -21.89 -10.07 14.83
N PRO A 73 -21.49 -11.08 15.62
CA PRO A 73 -22.31 -11.59 16.74
C PRO A 73 -22.58 -10.52 17.81
N ASP A 74 -21.80 -9.44 17.87
CA ASP A 74 -22.02 -8.31 18.78
C ASP A 74 -23.15 -7.36 18.35
N LEU A 75 -23.63 -7.41 17.10
CA LEU A 75 -24.78 -6.61 16.65
C LEU A 75 -26.11 -7.06 17.24
N ARG A 76 -26.21 -8.31 17.69
CA ARG A 76 -27.44 -8.82 18.32
C ARG A 76 -27.72 -8.16 19.67
N LYS A 77 -26.76 -7.41 20.23
CA LYS A 77 -26.85 -6.77 21.55
C LYS A 77 -27.02 -5.23 21.49
N ARG A 78 -26.94 -4.59 20.32
CA ARG A 78 -27.16 -3.13 20.21
C ARG A 78 -28.63 -2.82 19.95
N PRO A 79 -29.21 -1.82 20.65
CA PRO A 79 -30.55 -1.33 20.31
C PRO A 79 -30.53 -0.79 18.87
N ALA A 80 -31.58 -1.11 18.12
CA ALA A 80 -31.73 -0.76 16.71
C ALA A 80 -31.57 0.76 16.51
N GLN A 81 -30.46 1.16 15.87
CA GLN A 81 -30.29 2.52 15.37
C GLN A 81 -31.02 2.67 14.03
N PRO A 82 -31.56 3.86 13.73
CA PRO A 82 -32.37 4.08 12.53
C PRO A 82 -31.55 3.82 11.27
N ALA A 83 -32.18 3.14 10.33
CA ALA A 83 -31.55 2.48 9.20
C ALA A 83 -30.77 3.44 8.27
N ILE A 84 -29.44 3.31 8.29
CA ILE A 84 -28.64 3.47 7.08
C ILE A 84 -28.26 2.05 6.68
N HIS A 85 -29.07 1.46 5.80
CA HIS A 85 -28.87 0.20 5.05
C HIS A 85 -28.04 -0.87 5.79
N GLN A 86 -28.70 -1.88 6.35
CA GLN A 86 -28.12 -2.98 7.15
C GLN A 86 -26.87 -3.63 6.52
N VAL A 87 -25.70 -3.05 6.75
CA VAL A 87 -24.40 -3.69 6.59
C VAL A 87 -24.01 -4.23 7.97
N PRO A 88 -23.60 -5.50 8.12
CA PRO A 88 -23.14 -5.98 9.41
C PRO A 88 -21.95 -5.13 9.91
N ASP A 89 -22.05 -4.69 11.17
CA ASP A 89 -21.26 -3.72 11.95
C ASP A 89 -19.87 -3.43 11.44
N LEU A 90 -19.13 -4.47 11.08
CA LEU A 90 -17.74 -4.41 10.71
C LEU A 90 -17.53 -3.60 9.43
N GLY A 91 -18.33 -3.85 8.39
CA GLY A 91 -18.25 -3.11 7.13
C GLY A 91 -18.60 -1.63 7.32
N GLY A 92 -19.66 -1.35 8.09
CA GLY A 92 -20.07 0.01 8.43
C GLY A 92 -19.03 0.75 9.30
N THR A 93 -18.48 0.07 10.30
CA THR A 93 -17.44 0.62 11.19
C THR A 93 -16.18 0.94 10.40
N VAL A 94 -15.73 0.06 9.51
CA VAL A 94 -14.55 0.31 8.67
C VAL A 94 -14.82 1.47 7.71
N ALA A 95 -15.99 1.50 7.07
CA ALA A 95 -16.40 2.60 6.21
C ALA A 95 -16.34 3.94 6.96
N GLU A 96 -16.85 3.99 8.19
CA GLU A 96 -16.84 5.22 8.98
C GLU A 96 -15.43 5.64 9.39
N ASN A 97 -14.58 4.70 9.79
CA ASN A 97 -13.17 5.00 10.06
C ASN A 97 -12.44 5.52 8.82
N LEU A 98 -12.77 5.03 7.62
CA LEU A 98 -12.22 5.53 6.37
C LEU A 98 -12.75 6.94 6.04
N ARG A 99 -14.05 7.20 6.22
CA ARG A 99 -14.61 8.56 6.07
C ARG A 99 -13.99 9.57 7.02
N ASN A 100 -13.75 9.18 8.28
CA ASN A 100 -13.05 10.01 9.27
C ASN A 100 -11.60 10.30 8.89
N ARG A 101 -11.02 9.52 7.98
CA ARG A 101 -9.71 9.75 7.36
C ARG A 101 -9.83 10.40 5.98
N GLU A 102 -10.99 10.98 5.68
CA GLU A 102 -11.34 11.70 4.45
C GLU A 102 -11.51 10.84 3.19
N PHE A 103 -11.47 9.51 3.28
CA PHE A 103 -11.74 8.67 2.11
C PHE A 103 -13.18 8.85 1.59
N LYS A 104 -13.33 8.82 0.26
CA LYS A 104 -14.65 8.82 -0.39
C LYS A 104 -15.20 7.39 -0.42
N VAL A 105 -16.02 7.04 0.57
CA VAL A 105 -16.64 5.72 0.63
C VAL A 105 -17.95 5.72 -0.14
N ASP A 106 -17.96 5.09 -1.31
CA ASP A 106 -19.09 5.10 -2.25
C ASP A 106 -20.10 3.98 -1.95
N LYS A 107 -19.60 2.75 -1.75
CA LYS A 107 -20.45 1.58 -1.49
C LYS A 107 -20.03 0.87 -0.21
N VAL A 108 -21.03 0.43 0.57
CA VAL A 108 -20.82 -0.49 1.70
C VAL A 108 -21.84 -1.63 1.59
N GLU A 109 -21.38 -2.88 1.50
CA GLU A 109 -22.26 -4.02 1.20
C GLU A 109 -21.75 -5.33 1.84
N GLN A 110 -22.67 -6.25 2.10
CA GLN A 110 -22.31 -7.62 2.51
C GLN A 110 -21.97 -8.46 1.27
N ARG A 111 -20.78 -9.05 1.23
CA ARG A 111 -20.34 -9.95 0.16
C ARG A 111 -19.66 -11.17 0.77
N PRO A 112 -20.43 -12.20 1.17
CA PRO A 112 -19.86 -13.36 1.85
C PRO A 112 -18.98 -14.16 0.88
N ASP A 113 -17.67 -13.93 0.96
CA ASP A 113 -16.66 -14.54 0.08
C ASP A 113 -15.85 -15.64 0.81
N LYS A 114 -16.17 -15.90 2.10
CA LYS A 114 -15.42 -16.83 2.99
C LYS A 114 -13.91 -16.61 2.90
N PHE A 115 -13.50 -15.34 2.90
CA PHE A 115 -12.10 -14.99 2.80
C PHE A 115 -11.45 -15.02 4.18
N ASP A 116 -10.42 -15.85 4.35
CA ASP A 116 -9.76 -16.06 5.65
C ASP A 116 -8.66 -15.04 5.98
N GLY A 117 -8.31 -14.17 5.03
CA GLY A 117 -7.29 -13.13 5.25
C GLY A 117 -7.82 -11.88 5.96
N THR A 118 -6.94 -10.88 6.13
CA THR A 118 -7.29 -9.62 6.77
C THR A 118 -8.17 -8.76 5.86
N ALA A 119 -7.68 -8.42 4.67
CA ALA A 119 -8.46 -7.71 3.67
C ALA A 119 -7.86 -7.95 2.29
N ARG A 120 -8.74 -8.09 1.30
CA ARG A 120 -8.41 -8.21 -0.13
C ARG A 120 -8.78 -6.91 -0.82
N LEU A 121 -7.85 -6.38 -1.60
CA LEU A 121 -8.05 -5.16 -2.38
C LEU A 121 -8.22 -5.53 -3.85
N ALA A 122 -9.34 -5.16 -4.47
CA ALA A 122 -9.54 -5.26 -5.91
C ALA A 122 -9.55 -3.89 -6.57
N TYR A 123 -8.78 -3.71 -7.64
CA TYR A 123 -8.55 -2.41 -8.27
C TYR A 123 -7.98 -2.54 -9.69
N GLY A 124 -8.20 -1.53 -10.52
CA GLY A 124 -7.67 -1.45 -11.89
C GLY A 124 -6.40 -0.58 -12.01
N PRO A 125 -5.85 -0.43 -13.23
CA PRO A 125 -4.66 0.38 -13.50
C PRO A 125 -4.77 1.84 -13.03
N ARG A 126 -5.95 2.43 -13.10
CA ARG A 126 -6.20 3.83 -12.67
C ARG A 126 -6.16 4.02 -11.15
N ALA A 127 -6.34 2.94 -10.40
CA ALA A 127 -6.47 2.97 -8.94
C ALA A 127 -5.25 2.40 -8.21
N VAL A 128 -4.16 2.04 -8.91
CA VAL A 128 -2.97 1.41 -8.28
C VAL A 128 -2.34 2.28 -7.18
N ALA A 129 -2.19 3.58 -7.44
CA ALA A 129 -1.66 4.52 -6.44
C ALA A 129 -2.60 4.62 -5.23
N ALA A 130 -3.91 4.71 -5.48
CA ALA A 130 -4.93 4.74 -4.44
C ALA A 130 -4.95 3.45 -3.61
N ALA A 131 -4.86 2.29 -4.26
CA ALA A 131 -4.81 0.99 -3.62
C ALA A 131 -3.57 0.84 -2.72
N THR A 132 -2.44 1.41 -3.12
CA THR A 132 -1.22 1.45 -2.29
C THR A 132 -1.46 2.21 -0.98
N VAL A 133 -2.15 3.35 -1.05
CA VAL A 133 -2.52 4.14 0.14
C VAL A 133 -3.52 3.38 1.00
N VAL A 134 -4.57 2.80 0.41
CA VAL A 134 -5.57 2.01 1.14
C VAL A 134 -4.93 0.80 1.83
N GLN A 135 -3.97 0.14 1.15
CA GLN A 135 -3.25 -1.01 1.69
C GLN A 135 -2.47 -0.67 2.96
N ALA A 136 -1.94 0.55 3.09
CA ALA A 136 -1.22 0.95 4.29
C ALA A 136 -2.09 0.89 5.57
N TYR A 137 -3.42 0.93 5.42
CA TYR A 137 -4.36 0.95 6.52
C TYR A 137 -4.80 -0.41 7.06
N PHE A 138 -4.40 -1.53 6.44
CA PHE A 138 -4.68 -2.84 7.03
C PHE A 138 -3.38 -3.62 7.31
N LEU A 139 -3.13 -3.83 8.59
CA LEU A 139 -1.95 -4.55 9.06
C LEU A 139 -2.14 -6.06 8.84
N GLY A 140 -1.12 -6.72 8.30
CA GLY A 140 -1.21 -8.15 8.01
C GLY A 140 -2.04 -8.48 6.77
N HIS A 141 -2.09 -7.58 5.78
CA HIS A 141 -2.59 -7.90 4.45
C HIS A 141 -1.80 -9.08 3.84
N THR A 142 -2.52 -10.11 3.42
CA THR A 142 -1.92 -11.35 2.92
C THR A 142 -2.06 -11.53 1.41
N GLU A 143 -2.88 -10.75 0.70
CA GLU A 143 -3.09 -10.95 -0.74
C GLU A 143 -2.86 -9.69 -1.58
N ARG A 144 -1.82 -9.73 -2.42
CA ARG A 144 -1.55 -8.74 -3.48
C ARG A 144 -2.44 -8.95 -4.73
N GLY A 145 -3.45 -9.82 -4.66
CA GLY A 145 -4.04 -10.51 -5.81
C GLY A 145 -5.22 -9.85 -6.53
N GLY A 146 -5.72 -8.68 -6.13
CA GLY A 146 -6.93 -8.11 -6.75
C GLY A 146 -6.68 -7.08 -7.86
N PHE A 147 -5.47 -7.01 -8.42
CA PHE A 147 -5.24 -6.18 -9.60
C PHE A 147 -5.91 -6.78 -10.84
N ASP A 148 -6.79 -6.04 -11.48
CA ASP A 148 -7.44 -6.43 -12.74
C ASP A 148 -7.17 -5.40 -13.85
N LEU A 149 -6.42 -5.81 -14.87
CA LEU A 149 -6.10 -5.01 -16.06
C LEU A 149 -7.34 -4.55 -16.84
N ARG A 150 -8.44 -5.29 -16.74
CA ARG A 150 -9.69 -5.01 -17.47
C ARG A 150 -10.54 -3.94 -16.80
N ARG A 151 -10.25 -3.61 -15.54
CA ARG A 151 -11.02 -2.66 -14.76
C ARG A 151 -10.62 -1.22 -15.11
N THR A 152 -11.60 -0.43 -15.53
CA THR A 152 -11.38 0.93 -16.06
C THR A 152 -11.75 2.05 -15.08
N ASP A 153 -12.34 1.72 -13.94
CA ASP A 153 -12.68 2.68 -12.88
C ASP A 153 -11.47 3.03 -11.99
N ASP A 154 -11.63 4.10 -11.21
CA ASP A 154 -10.67 4.66 -10.28
C ASP A 154 -10.95 4.27 -8.82
N VAL A 155 -11.71 3.18 -8.60
CA VAL A 155 -12.18 2.78 -7.28
C VAL A 155 -11.33 1.63 -6.73
N VAL A 156 -11.17 1.59 -5.41
CA VAL A 156 -10.56 0.48 -4.68
C VAL A 156 -11.64 -0.28 -3.92
N ASP A 157 -11.84 -1.54 -4.24
CA ASP A 157 -12.77 -2.40 -3.52
C ASP A 157 -12.02 -3.13 -2.39
N VAL A 158 -12.46 -2.91 -1.15
CA VAL A 158 -11.92 -3.55 0.04
C VAL A 158 -12.88 -4.64 0.49
N THR A 159 -12.47 -5.91 0.39
CA THR A 159 -13.20 -7.02 0.99
C THR A 159 -12.55 -7.42 2.31
N LEU A 160 -13.29 -7.30 3.41
CA LEU A 160 -12.87 -7.69 4.75
C LEU A 160 -12.98 -9.21 4.91
N GLY A 161 -11.92 -9.86 5.38
CA GLY A 161 -11.93 -11.29 5.68
C GLY A 161 -12.03 -11.59 7.17
N SER A 162 -12.15 -12.87 7.51
CA SER A 162 -12.38 -13.35 8.89
C SER A 162 -11.23 -13.03 9.85
N ALA A 163 -10.01 -12.84 9.35
CA ALA A 163 -8.86 -12.43 10.17
C ALA A 163 -8.79 -10.91 10.43
N PHE A 164 -9.70 -10.10 9.85
CA PHE A 164 -9.72 -8.66 10.07
C PHE A 164 -10.07 -8.32 11.52
N LYS A 165 -9.27 -7.44 12.14
CA LYS A 165 -9.50 -6.96 13.51
C LYS A 165 -9.83 -5.47 13.56
N LYS A 166 -8.98 -4.66 12.95
CA LYS A 166 -9.09 -3.20 12.93
C LYS A 166 -8.18 -2.61 11.86
N LEU A 167 -8.45 -1.36 11.48
CA LEU A 167 -7.52 -0.56 10.69
C LEU A 167 -6.27 -0.23 11.52
N ALA A 168 -5.15 -0.01 10.83
CA ALA A 168 -3.95 0.59 11.40
C ALA A 168 -4.28 1.96 12.00
N SER A 169 -3.78 2.24 13.20
CA SER A 169 -3.87 3.56 13.84
C SER A 169 -2.95 4.55 13.16
#